data_AF-A0A838QZD1-F1
#
_entry.id   AF-A0A838QZD1-F1
#
_cell.length_a   1.000
_cell.length_b   1.000
_cell.length_c   1.000
_cell.angle_alpha   90.00
_cell.angle_beta   90.00
_cell.angle_gamma   90.00
#
_symmetry.space_group_name_H-M   'P 1'
#
loop_
_entity.id
_entity.type
_entity.pdbx_description
1 polymer ?
#
loop_
_entity_poly.entity_id
_entity_poly.type
_entity_poly.pdbx_seq_one_letter_code
_entity_poly.pdbx_strand_id
1 'polypeptide(L)'
;GSRARGASLLAEADLLRPLLPELALHAVADDQAWRAAIGRLGRLEHSTVPLAFAALLHGMVDLEQVRVLARRLRLSNKELDRTMWLLQQLPAMLDAATLPWPRLQRLLVHEGSHELLALAAVILPAGDAGMARCREQLARPADQWNPPPLVTGDALMRRGVKPGRQFAALLEHLRDEQLEGRIRTQDEAVAAARVWLENAGNVGER
;
A
#
# COMPACT_ATOMS: atom_id res chain seq x y z
N GLY A 1 -21.95 11.51 -4.33
CA GLY A 1 -21.33 11.70 -5.65
C GLY A 1 -21.99 10.86 -6.73
N SER A 2 -21.76 11.18 -8.01
CA SER A 2 -22.33 10.45 -9.17
C SER A 2 -22.03 8.94 -9.17
N ARG A 3 -20.87 8.53 -8.64
CA ARG A 3 -20.46 7.12 -8.50
C ARG A 3 -21.28 6.34 -7.48
N ALA A 4 -21.50 6.92 -6.30
CA ALA A 4 -22.37 6.33 -5.29
C ALA A 4 -23.77 6.14 -5.86
N ARG A 5 -24.30 7.14 -6.57
CA ARG A 5 -25.59 7.02 -7.26
C ARG A 5 -25.57 5.95 -8.35
N GLY A 6 -24.50 5.86 -9.14
CA GLY A 6 -24.34 4.80 -10.14
C GLY A 6 -24.35 3.40 -9.52
N ALA A 7 -23.63 3.17 -8.43
CA ALA A 7 -23.64 1.90 -7.71
C ALA A 7 -25.03 1.57 -7.13
N SER A 8 -25.71 2.57 -6.55
CA SER A 8 -27.10 2.40 -6.09
C SER A 8 -28.05 2.09 -7.24
N LEU A 9 -27.92 2.75 -8.40
CA LEU A 9 -28.75 2.50 -9.57
C LEU A 9 -28.53 1.10 -10.15
N LEU A 10 -27.30 0.60 -10.16
CA LEU A 10 -27.02 -0.79 -10.54
C LEU A 10 -27.72 -1.79 -9.62
N ALA A 11 -27.80 -1.48 -8.32
CA ALA A 11 -28.54 -2.30 -7.36
C ALA A 11 -30.05 -2.21 -7.58
N GLU A 12 -30.59 -0.99 -7.72
CA GLU A 12 -32.02 -0.71 -7.95
C GLU A 12 -32.52 -1.37 -9.25
N ALA A 13 -31.67 -1.44 -10.28
CA ALA A 13 -31.99 -2.05 -11.57
C ALA A 13 -31.70 -3.57 -11.66
N ASP A 14 -31.34 -4.21 -10.54
CA ASP A 14 -30.93 -5.62 -10.47
C ASP A 14 -29.74 -6.00 -11.39
N LEU A 15 -28.96 -5.00 -11.81
CA LEU A 15 -27.79 -5.18 -12.68
C LEU A 15 -26.54 -5.64 -11.91
N LEU A 16 -26.57 -5.59 -10.57
CA LEU A 16 -25.49 -6.17 -9.75
C LEU A 16 -25.43 -7.69 -9.88
N ARG A 17 -26.55 -8.42 -9.93
CA ARG A 17 -26.51 -9.90 -10.02
C ARG A 17 -25.74 -10.43 -11.24
N PRO A 18 -25.94 -9.91 -12.47
CA PRO A 18 -25.19 -10.39 -13.63
C PRO A 18 -23.74 -9.86 -13.69
N LEU A 19 -23.45 -8.69 -13.10
CA LEU A 19 -22.14 -8.04 -13.24
C LEU A 19 -21.22 -8.28 -12.04
N LEU A 20 -21.76 -8.15 -10.83
CA LEU A 20 -21.09 -8.17 -9.53
C LEU A 20 -21.90 -9.00 -8.50
N PRO A 21 -22.20 -10.28 -8.75
CA PRO A 21 -22.98 -11.16 -7.87
C PRO A 21 -22.44 -11.22 -6.44
N GLU A 22 -21.12 -11.10 -6.27
CA GLU A 22 -20.44 -11.06 -4.97
C GLU A 22 -20.91 -9.88 -4.11
N LEU A 23 -21.32 -8.77 -4.74
CA LEU A 23 -21.83 -7.57 -4.05
C LEU A 23 -23.36 -7.54 -3.99
N ALA A 24 -24.03 -8.27 -4.89
CA ALA A 24 -25.48 -8.25 -5.00
C ALA A 24 -26.16 -8.72 -3.69
N LEU A 25 -25.56 -9.70 -3.00
CA LEU A 25 -26.07 -10.17 -1.71
C LEU A 25 -26.06 -9.07 -0.65
N HIS A 26 -24.93 -8.34 -0.54
CA HIS A 26 -24.78 -7.21 0.38
C HIS A 26 -25.75 -6.07 0.04
N ALA A 27 -25.92 -5.77 -1.25
CA ALA A 27 -26.81 -4.71 -1.73
C ALA A 27 -28.29 -5.02 -1.47
N VAL A 28 -28.73 -6.26 -1.72
CA VAL A 28 -30.11 -6.70 -1.44
C VAL A 28 -30.41 -6.71 0.05
N ALA A 29 -29.44 -7.11 0.88
CA ALA A 29 -29.57 -7.08 2.32
C ALA A 29 -29.47 -5.66 2.92
N ASP A 30 -29.01 -4.68 2.12
CA ASP A 30 -28.64 -3.33 2.55
C ASP A 30 -27.82 -3.35 3.86
N ASP A 31 -26.80 -4.22 3.90
CA ASP A 31 -26.04 -4.44 5.11
C ASP A 31 -25.00 -3.33 5.38
N GLN A 32 -24.31 -3.44 6.52
CA GLN A 32 -23.31 -2.47 6.91
C GLN A 32 -22.17 -2.35 5.90
N ALA A 33 -21.76 -3.44 5.26
CA ALA A 33 -20.66 -3.44 4.29
C ALA A 33 -21.05 -2.69 3.01
N TRP A 34 -22.27 -2.93 2.51
CA TRP A 34 -22.83 -2.20 1.39
C TRP A 34 -22.96 -0.70 1.67
N ARG A 35 -23.60 -0.33 2.80
CA ARG A 35 -23.76 1.08 3.19
C ARG A 35 -22.41 1.78 3.35
N ALA A 36 -21.43 1.10 3.94
CA ALA A 36 -20.07 1.63 4.07
C ALA A 36 -19.43 1.84 2.69
N ALA A 37 -19.60 0.92 1.74
CA ALA A 37 -19.10 1.06 0.38
C ALA A 37 -19.70 2.26 -0.36
N ILE A 38 -21.03 2.42 -0.32
CA ILE A 38 -21.73 3.58 -0.89
C ILE A 38 -21.27 4.88 -0.22
N GLY A 39 -21.12 4.88 1.10
CA GLY A 39 -20.62 6.03 1.86
C GLY A 39 -19.18 6.42 1.52
N ARG A 40 -18.29 5.45 1.27
CA ARG A 40 -16.92 5.70 0.80
C ARG A 40 -16.93 6.29 -0.61
N LEU A 41 -17.64 5.66 -1.55
CA LEU A 41 -17.79 6.14 -2.93
C LEU A 41 -18.38 7.56 -2.99
N GLY A 42 -19.27 7.88 -2.06
CA GLY A 42 -19.92 9.19 -1.96
C GLY A 42 -18.97 10.31 -1.54
N ARG A 43 -17.94 9.99 -0.74
CA ARG A 43 -16.95 10.92 -0.17
C ARG A 43 -15.66 11.05 -0.98
N LEU A 44 -15.41 10.16 -1.94
CA LEU A 44 -14.28 10.31 -2.86
C LEU A 44 -14.45 11.58 -3.70
N GLU A 45 -13.56 12.55 -3.55
CA GLU A 45 -13.54 13.77 -4.36
C GLU A 45 -13.07 13.47 -5.78
N HIS A 46 -11.91 12.81 -5.90
CA HIS A 46 -11.36 12.30 -7.15
C HIS A 46 -11.33 10.77 -7.13
N SER A 47 -11.55 10.15 -8.29
CA SER A 47 -11.49 8.70 -8.40
C SER A 47 -10.97 8.28 -9.77
N THR A 48 -9.92 7.48 -9.75
CA THR A 48 -9.59 6.57 -10.83
C THR A 48 -10.50 5.33 -10.74
N VAL A 49 -10.51 4.50 -11.79
CA VAL A 49 -11.21 3.20 -11.74
C VAL A 49 -10.67 2.33 -10.59
N PRO A 50 -9.34 2.16 -10.39
CA PRO A 50 -8.82 1.35 -9.29
C PRO A 50 -9.23 1.85 -7.90
N LEU A 51 -9.21 3.17 -7.67
CA LEU A 51 -9.59 3.74 -6.38
C LEU A 51 -11.08 3.54 -6.09
N ALA A 52 -11.95 3.84 -7.06
CA ALA A 52 -13.39 3.61 -6.90
C ALA A 52 -13.69 2.12 -6.68
N PHE A 53 -13.00 1.25 -7.40
CA PHE A 53 -13.22 -0.19 -7.29
C PHE A 53 -12.73 -0.73 -5.95
N ALA A 54 -11.53 -0.35 -5.48
CA ALA A 54 -11.06 -0.70 -4.14
C ALA A 54 -12.00 -0.18 -3.04
N ALA A 55 -12.49 1.06 -3.16
CA ALA A 55 -13.45 1.63 -2.22
C ALA A 55 -14.79 0.87 -2.19
N LEU A 56 -15.26 0.41 -3.36
CA LEU A 56 -16.45 -0.42 -3.48
C LEU A 56 -16.23 -1.79 -2.83
N LEU A 57 -15.13 -2.48 -3.16
CA LEU A 57 -14.89 -3.88 -2.78
C LEU A 57 -14.49 -4.07 -1.31
N HIS A 58 -13.86 -3.07 -0.68
CA HIS A 58 -13.32 -3.18 0.67
C HIS A 58 -14.37 -3.64 1.70
N GLY A 59 -14.08 -4.77 2.36
CA GLY A 59 -14.92 -5.35 3.40
C GLY A 59 -16.05 -6.26 2.92
N MET A 60 -16.21 -6.45 1.60
CA MET A 60 -17.21 -7.36 1.02
C MET A 60 -16.59 -8.56 0.29
N VAL A 61 -15.36 -8.43 -0.20
CA VAL A 61 -14.70 -9.49 -0.98
C VAL A 61 -13.25 -9.66 -0.56
N ASP A 62 -12.70 -10.85 -0.80
CA ASP A 62 -11.29 -11.14 -0.68
C ASP A 62 -10.50 -10.78 -1.97
N LEU A 63 -9.17 -10.90 -1.90
CA LEU A 63 -8.27 -10.58 -3.00
C LEU A 63 -8.37 -11.56 -4.18
N GLU A 64 -8.81 -12.79 -3.97
CA GLU A 64 -9.01 -13.74 -5.06
C GLU A 64 -10.27 -13.37 -5.86
N GLN A 65 -11.36 -13.06 -5.16
CA GLN A 65 -12.60 -12.56 -5.73
C GLN A 65 -12.38 -11.26 -6.50
N VAL A 66 -11.52 -10.35 -6.03
CA VAL A 66 -11.16 -9.12 -6.77
C VAL A 66 -10.62 -9.44 -8.16
N ARG A 67 -9.78 -10.48 -8.31
CA ARG A 67 -9.23 -10.88 -9.62
C ARG A 67 -10.31 -11.42 -10.54
N VAL A 68 -11.23 -12.22 -10.01
CA VAL A 68 -12.37 -12.76 -10.77
C VAL A 68 -13.26 -11.62 -11.27
N LEU A 69 -13.60 -10.70 -10.39
CA LEU A 69 -14.41 -9.52 -10.69
C LEU A 69 -13.77 -8.62 -11.75
N ALA A 70 -12.47 -8.30 -11.59
CA ALA A 70 -11.73 -7.48 -12.54
C ALA A 70 -11.70 -8.08 -13.95
N ARG A 71 -11.51 -9.41 -14.05
CA ARG A 71 -11.54 -10.14 -15.33
C ARG A 71 -12.93 -10.09 -15.96
N ARG A 72 -13.98 -10.32 -15.17
CA ARG A 72 -15.39 -10.26 -15.64
C ARG A 72 -15.74 -8.89 -16.20
N LEU A 73 -15.29 -7.82 -15.53
CA LEU A 73 -15.48 -6.44 -15.96
C LEU A 73 -14.48 -5.97 -17.03
N ARG A 74 -13.55 -6.85 -17.45
CA ARG A 74 -12.50 -6.54 -18.45
C ARG A 74 -11.63 -5.33 -18.08
N LEU A 75 -11.31 -5.19 -16.79
CA LEU A 75 -10.32 -4.19 -16.36
C LEU A 75 -8.96 -4.48 -17.00
N SER A 76 -8.22 -3.42 -17.30
CA SER A 76 -6.83 -3.56 -17.74
C SER A 76 -5.96 -4.15 -16.63
N ASN A 77 -4.85 -4.80 -17.01
CA ASN A 77 -3.90 -5.34 -16.02
C ASN A 77 -3.42 -4.26 -15.06
N LYS A 78 -3.15 -3.05 -15.56
CA LYS A 78 -2.73 -1.89 -14.74
C LYS A 78 -3.79 -1.53 -13.70
N GLU A 79 -5.08 -1.55 -14.06
CA GLU A 79 -6.16 -1.26 -13.13
C GLU A 79 -6.34 -2.35 -12.07
N LEU A 80 -6.24 -3.62 -12.47
CA LEU A 80 -6.27 -4.75 -11.55
C LEU A 80 -5.09 -4.67 -10.56
N ASP A 81 -3.87 -4.52 -11.06
CA ASP A 81 -2.66 -4.46 -10.24
C ASP A 81 -2.74 -3.30 -9.24
N ARG A 82 -3.20 -2.11 -9.67
CA ARG A 82 -3.42 -0.99 -8.77
C ARG A 82 -4.50 -1.29 -7.73
N THR A 83 -5.65 -1.84 -8.12
CA THR A 83 -6.75 -2.18 -7.20
C THR A 83 -6.28 -3.16 -6.13
N MET A 84 -5.57 -4.20 -6.56
CA MET A 84 -5.00 -5.22 -5.68
C MET A 84 -4.01 -4.61 -4.70
N TRP A 85 -3.09 -3.76 -5.19
CA TRP A 85 -2.13 -3.09 -4.35
C TRP A 85 -2.81 -2.20 -3.30
N LEU A 86 -3.84 -1.43 -3.69
CA LEU A 86 -4.61 -0.59 -2.76
C LEU A 86 -5.23 -1.43 -1.64
N LEU A 87 -5.93 -2.52 -1.99
CA LEU A 87 -6.58 -3.40 -1.01
C LEU A 87 -5.57 -4.12 -0.11
N GLN A 88 -4.43 -4.54 -0.66
CA GLN A 88 -3.36 -5.21 0.10
C GLN A 88 -2.67 -4.28 1.09
N GLN A 89 -2.43 -3.01 0.71
CA GLN A 89 -1.72 -2.06 1.56
C GLN A 89 -2.63 -1.28 2.51
N LEU A 90 -3.95 -1.28 2.26
CA LEU A 90 -4.92 -0.56 3.07
C LEU A 90 -4.81 -0.87 4.57
N PRO A 91 -4.74 -2.13 5.05
CA PRO A 91 -4.61 -2.40 6.48
C PRO A 91 -3.39 -1.69 7.12
N ALA A 92 -2.23 -1.75 6.45
CA ALA A 92 -1.04 -1.06 6.95
C ALA A 92 -1.19 0.46 6.94
N MET A 93 -1.91 1.03 5.97
CA MET A 93 -2.21 2.46 5.94
C MET A 93 -3.19 2.88 7.05
N LEU A 94 -4.19 2.05 7.37
CA LEU A 94 -5.10 2.30 8.50
C LEU A 94 -4.34 2.30 9.84
N ASP A 95 -3.27 1.51 9.93
CA ASP A 95 -2.36 1.47 11.09
C ASP A 95 -1.17 2.45 10.99
N ALA A 96 -1.22 3.45 10.09
CA ALA A 96 -0.09 4.33 9.81
C ALA A 96 0.43 5.11 11.04
N ALA A 97 -0.40 5.30 12.08
CA ALA A 97 0.02 5.97 13.31
C ALA A 97 1.15 5.22 14.03
N THR A 98 1.10 3.89 14.06
CA THR A 98 2.04 3.03 14.81
C THR A 98 3.00 2.27 13.89
N LEU A 99 2.80 2.34 12.58
CA LEU A 99 3.63 1.65 11.59
C LEU A 99 5.11 2.08 11.67
N PRO A 100 6.08 1.15 11.68
CA PRO A 100 7.51 1.50 11.61
C PRO A 100 7.79 2.39 10.40
N TRP A 101 8.63 3.40 10.60
CA TRP A 101 8.88 4.41 9.58
C TRP A 101 9.32 3.83 8.22
N PRO A 102 10.27 2.88 8.13
CA PRO A 102 10.65 2.31 6.84
C PRO A 102 9.49 1.67 6.08
N ARG A 103 8.57 1.02 6.80
CA ARG A 103 7.37 0.42 6.20
C ARG A 103 6.39 1.48 5.72
N LEU A 104 6.12 2.51 6.52
CA LEU A 104 5.28 3.63 6.10
C LEU A 104 5.88 4.38 4.90
N GLN A 105 7.18 4.65 4.95
CA GLN A 105 7.91 5.34 3.91
C GLN A 105 7.81 4.61 2.56
N ARG A 106 7.96 3.27 2.55
CA ARG A 106 7.75 2.42 1.36
C ARG A 106 6.35 2.58 0.77
N LEU A 107 5.31 2.72 1.60
CA LEU A 107 3.95 2.99 1.12
C LEU A 107 3.82 4.37 0.49
N LEU A 108 4.44 5.39 1.11
CA LEU A 108 4.34 6.78 0.68
C LEU A 108 5.12 7.08 -0.61
N VAL A 109 6.24 6.40 -0.86
CA VAL A 109 7.00 6.56 -2.12
C VAL A 109 6.40 5.82 -3.31
N HIS A 110 5.50 4.87 -3.07
CA HIS A 110 4.88 4.11 -4.14
C HIS A 110 4.04 5.02 -5.03
N GLU A 111 4.05 4.79 -6.36
CA GLU A 111 3.29 5.61 -7.32
C GLU A 111 1.76 5.66 -7.04
N GLY A 112 1.21 4.62 -6.40
CA GLY A 112 -0.20 4.56 -5.99
C GLY A 112 -0.50 5.20 -4.62
N SER A 113 0.47 5.80 -3.94
CA SER A 113 0.33 6.28 -2.56
C SER A 113 -0.80 7.30 -2.39
N HIS A 114 -0.99 8.19 -3.36
CA HIS A 114 -2.07 9.17 -3.37
C HIS A 114 -3.46 8.52 -3.35
N GLU A 115 -3.66 7.44 -4.11
CA GLU A 115 -4.92 6.67 -4.11
C GLU A 115 -5.11 5.93 -2.78
N LEU A 116 -4.03 5.38 -2.21
CA LEU A 116 -4.07 4.70 -0.91
C LEU A 116 -4.46 5.66 0.22
N LEU A 117 -3.89 6.87 0.22
CA LEU A 117 -4.23 7.93 1.17
C LEU A 117 -5.67 8.41 0.98
N ALA A 118 -6.14 8.56 -0.26
CA ALA A 118 -7.53 8.93 -0.54
C ALA A 118 -8.51 7.84 -0.06
N LEU A 119 -8.17 6.57 -0.26
CA LEU A 119 -8.97 5.45 0.23
C LEU A 119 -9.02 5.41 1.76
N ALA A 120 -7.89 5.59 2.43
CA ALA A 120 -7.83 5.65 3.89
C ALA A 120 -8.59 6.87 4.45
N ALA A 121 -8.49 8.03 3.80
CA ALA A 121 -9.17 9.26 4.21
C ALA A 121 -10.70 9.16 4.22
N VAL A 122 -11.28 8.34 3.31
CA VAL A 122 -12.73 8.07 3.33
C VAL A 122 -13.12 6.95 4.28
N ILE A 123 -12.18 6.28 4.95
CA ILE A 123 -12.46 5.24 5.95
C ILE A 123 -12.29 5.81 7.36
N LEU A 124 -11.19 6.51 7.59
CA LEU A 124 -10.78 7.02 8.89
C LEU A 124 -11.55 8.29 9.28
N PRO A 125 -11.67 8.57 10.58
CA PRO A 125 -12.26 9.82 11.05
C PRO A 125 -11.39 11.03 10.67
N ALA A 126 -12.01 12.21 10.63
CA ALA A 126 -11.28 13.46 10.49
C ALA A 126 -10.31 13.63 11.67
N GLY A 127 -9.09 14.11 11.40
CA GLY A 127 -8.06 14.28 12.42
C GLY A 127 -7.32 13.00 12.84
N ASP A 128 -7.50 11.89 12.11
CA ASP A 128 -6.76 10.65 12.36
C ASP A 128 -5.23 10.87 12.42
N ALA A 129 -4.59 10.29 13.43
CA ALA A 129 -3.17 10.49 13.73
C ALA A 129 -2.25 9.88 12.67
N GLY A 130 -2.64 8.75 12.06
CA GLY A 130 -1.89 8.13 10.96
C GLY A 130 -1.93 9.00 9.72
N MET A 131 -3.10 9.54 9.39
CA MET A 131 -3.25 10.49 8.28
C MET A 131 -2.51 11.81 8.53
N ALA A 132 -2.50 12.32 9.77
CA ALA A 132 -1.72 13.48 10.14
C ALA A 132 -0.22 13.24 9.96
N ARG A 133 0.30 12.12 10.48
CA ARG A 133 1.69 11.70 10.30
C ARG A 133 2.09 11.60 8.82
N CYS A 134 1.23 11.03 7.97
CA CYS A 134 1.49 10.95 6.53
C CYS A 134 1.61 12.34 5.89
N ARG A 135 0.68 13.25 6.22
CA ARG A 135 0.71 14.64 5.71
C ARG A 135 1.96 15.38 6.16
N GLU A 136 2.33 15.26 7.43
CA GLU A 136 3.54 15.90 7.98
C GLU A 136 4.80 15.42 7.26
N GLN A 137 4.92 14.12 6.99
CA GLN A 137 6.08 13.58 6.27
C GLN A 137 6.12 14.05 4.82
N LEU A 138 4.98 14.02 4.11
CA LEU A 138 4.90 14.45 2.72
C LEU A 138 5.09 15.97 2.53
N ALA A 139 4.84 16.77 3.57
CA ALA A 139 5.10 18.21 3.56
C ALA A 139 6.60 18.56 3.68
N ARG A 140 7.44 17.61 4.12
CA ARG A 140 8.89 17.80 4.18
C ARG A 140 9.50 17.69 2.78
N PRO A 141 10.67 18.31 2.55
CA PRO A 141 11.43 18.10 1.33
C PRO A 141 11.67 16.61 1.04
N ALA A 142 11.56 16.22 -0.23
CA ALA A 142 11.59 14.81 -0.63
C ALA A 142 12.87 14.08 -0.20
N ASP A 143 14.01 14.77 -0.23
CA ASP A 143 15.30 14.28 0.22
C ASP A 143 15.40 14.09 1.74
N GLN A 144 14.50 14.68 2.53
CA GLN A 144 14.49 14.53 3.99
C GLN A 144 13.67 13.33 4.47
N TRP A 145 12.54 13.03 3.83
CA TRP A 145 11.70 11.88 4.20
C TRP A 145 11.95 10.66 3.30
N ASN A 146 12.48 10.86 2.09
CA ASN A 146 12.96 9.82 1.20
C ASN A 146 14.39 10.13 0.74
N PRO A 147 15.38 10.12 1.67
CA PRO A 147 16.77 10.37 1.31
C PRO A 147 17.27 9.33 0.31
N PRO A 148 18.20 9.66 -0.59
CA PRO A 148 18.85 8.68 -1.45
C PRO A 148 19.49 7.55 -0.62
N PRO A 149 19.50 6.29 -1.08
CA PRO A 149 20.18 5.21 -0.38
C PRO A 149 21.66 5.54 -0.11
N LEU A 150 22.13 5.31 1.12
CA LEU A 150 23.54 5.54 1.46
C LEU A 150 24.49 4.71 0.59
N VAL A 151 24.09 3.47 0.30
CA VAL A 151 24.86 2.53 -0.51
C VAL A 151 23.95 1.81 -1.49
N THR A 152 24.50 1.50 -2.67
CA THR A 152 23.92 0.59 -3.65
C THR A 152 24.64 -0.75 -3.62
N GLY A 153 24.11 -1.75 -4.31
CA GLY A 153 24.80 -3.03 -4.47
C GLY A 153 26.20 -2.88 -5.07
N ASP A 154 26.35 -2.04 -6.09
CA ASP A 154 27.65 -1.74 -6.72
C ASP A 154 28.62 -1.04 -5.78
N ALA A 155 28.12 -0.16 -4.90
CA ALA A 155 28.95 0.48 -3.88
C ALA A 155 29.49 -0.55 -2.88
N LEU A 156 28.66 -1.50 -2.44
CA LEU A 156 29.07 -2.59 -1.55
C LEU A 156 30.11 -3.50 -2.23
N MET A 157 29.89 -3.87 -3.50
CA MET A 157 30.83 -4.71 -4.25
C MET A 157 32.20 -4.05 -4.42
N ARG A 158 32.25 -2.74 -4.73
CA ARG A 158 33.52 -1.99 -4.80
C ARG A 158 34.26 -1.91 -3.47
N ARG A 159 33.55 -2.07 -2.34
CA ARG A 159 34.11 -2.10 -0.98
C ARG A 159 34.43 -3.52 -0.49
N GLY A 160 34.42 -4.50 -1.39
CA GLY A 160 34.81 -5.89 -1.14
C GLY A 160 33.71 -6.78 -0.57
N VAL A 161 32.47 -6.30 -0.49
CA VAL A 161 31.32 -7.11 -0.05
C VAL A 161 30.89 -8.01 -1.21
N LYS A 162 30.96 -9.33 -1.02
CA LYS A 162 30.65 -10.30 -2.08
C LYS A 162 29.13 -10.42 -2.26
N PRO A 163 28.61 -10.39 -3.51
CA PRO A 163 27.19 -10.59 -3.78
C PRO A 163 26.77 -12.05 -3.49
N GLY A 164 25.49 -12.26 -3.19
CA GLY A 164 24.93 -13.58 -2.92
C GLY A 164 23.41 -13.58 -2.75
N ARG A 165 22.82 -14.74 -2.44
CA ARG A 165 21.35 -14.91 -2.31
C ARG A 165 20.68 -13.95 -1.33
N GLN A 166 21.44 -13.48 -0.34
CA GLN A 166 20.96 -12.59 0.73
C GLN A 166 21.11 -11.10 0.40
N PHE A 167 21.72 -10.73 -0.73
CA PHE A 167 22.11 -9.35 -1.01
C PHE A 167 20.91 -8.38 -1.11
N ALA A 168 19.78 -8.86 -1.62
CA ALA A 168 18.54 -8.07 -1.65
C ALA A 168 18.04 -7.77 -0.23
N ALA A 169 18.00 -8.77 0.64
CA ALA A 169 17.61 -8.63 2.05
C ALA A 169 18.58 -7.72 2.82
N LEU A 170 19.88 -7.82 2.51
CA LEU A 170 20.89 -6.91 3.05
C LEU A 170 20.63 -5.46 2.65
N LEU A 171 20.41 -5.18 1.36
CA LEU A 171 20.12 -3.82 0.89
C LEU A 171 18.84 -3.26 1.51
N GLU A 172 17.81 -4.09 1.68
CA GLU A 172 16.58 -3.71 2.37
C GLU A 172 16.84 -3.41 3.85
N HIS A 173 17.62 -4.25 4.55
CA HIS A 173 18.00 -4.00 5.93
C HIS A 173 18.76 -2.67 6.09
N LEU A 174 19.78 -2.43 5.26
CA LEU A 174 20.53 -1.16 5.28
C LEU A 174 19.64 0.03 4.97
N ARG A 175 18.65 -0.14 4.08
CA ARG A 175 17.68 0.92 3.80
C ARG A 175 16.82 1.23 5.02
N ASP A 176 16.37 0.21 5.74
CA ASP A 176 15.58 0.37 6.96
C ASP A 176 16.41 1.05 8.07
N GLU A 177 17.66 0.60 8.31
CA GLU A 177 18.61 1.24 9.24
C GLU A 177 18.85 2.72 8.93
N GLN A 178 18.97 3.06 7.64
CA GLN A 178 19.14 4.44 7.19
C GLN A 178 17.89 5.26 7.50
N LEU A 179 16.71 4.75 7.14
CA LEU A 179 15.45 5.46 7.34
C LEU A 179 15.18 5.69 8.84
N GLU A 180 15.65 4.80 9.70
CA GLU A 180 15.57 4.94 11.16
C GLU A 180 16.71 5.77 11.76
N GLY A 181 17.64 6.26 10.94
CA GLY A 181 18.73 7.14 11.35
C GLY A 181 19.81 6.46 12.19
N ARG A 182 19.84 5.12 12.21
CA ARG A 182 20.85 4.28 12.89
C ARG A 182 22.17 4.26 12.13
N ILE A 183 22.09 4.37 10.81
CA ILE A 183 23.24 4.65 9.93
C ILE A 183 23.00 5.96 9.16
N ARG A 184 24.06 6.74 8.98
CA ARG A 184 24.03 8.09 8.43
C ARG A 184 25.10 8.32 7.35
N THR A 185 26.10 7.44 7.28
CA THR A 185 27.19 7.55 6.31
C THR A 185 27.36 6.28 5.48
N GLN A 186 28.03 6.41 4.33
CA GLN A 186 28.36 5.25 3.49
C GLN A 186 29.26 4.24 4.23
N ASP A 187 30.19 4.74 5.06
CA ASP A 187 31.11 3.89 5.81
C ASP A 187 30.41 3.10 6.91
N GLU A 188 29.48 3.73 7.63
CA GLU A 188 28.61 3.04 8.59
C GLU A 188 27.75 1.96 7.90
N ALA A 189 27.21 2.25 6.71
CA ALA A 189 26.44 1.28 5.95
C ALA A 189 27.28 0.06 5.52
N VAL A 190 28.52 0.29 5.07
CA VAL A 190 29.45 -0.81 4.72
C VAL A 190 29.85 -1.63 5.95
N ALA A 191 30.07 -0.99 7.10
CA ALA A 191 30.35 -1.68 8.35
C ALA A 191 29.17 -2.54 8.81
N ALA A 192 27.95 -1.98 8.83
CA ALA A 192 26.72 -2.69 9.15
C ALA A 192 26.49 -3.88 8.21
N ALA A 193 26.81 -3.74 6.92
CA ALA A 193 26.67 -4.81 5.94
C ALA A 193 27.56 -6.03 6.26
N ARG A 194 28.79 -5.80 6.72
CA ARG A 194 29.72 -6.88 7.11
C ARG A 194 29.20 -7.64 8.32
N VAL A 195 28.77 -6.91 9.36
CA VAL A 195 28.18 -7.51 10.58
C VAL A 195 26.94 -8.33 10.24
N TRP A 196 26.06 -7.81 9.37
CA TRP A 196 24.85 -8.51 8.97
C TRP A 196 25.16 -9.84 8.25
N LEU A 197 26.14 -9.84 7.35
CA LEU A 197 26.55 -11.04 6.62
C LEU A 197 27.22 -12.09 7.52
N GLU A 198 28.04 -11.66 8.49
CA GLU A 198 28.63 -12.56 9.49
C GLU A 198 27.54 -13.27 10.29
N ASN A 199 26.53 -12.52 10.74
CA ASN A 199 25.39 -13.08 11.47
C ASN A 199 24.54 -14.02 10.61
N ALA A 200 24.33 -13.69 9.33
CA ALA A 200 23.55 -14.50 8.41
C ALA A 200 24.27 -15.80 7.98
N GLY A 201 25.60 -15.83 8.00
CA GLY A 201 26.41 -17.02 7.81
C GLY A 201 26.28 -18.01 8.96
N ASN A 202 26.30 -17.51 10.20
CA ASN A 202 26.21 -18.33 11.42
C ASN A 202 24.84 -19.03 11.61
N VAL A 203 23.79 -18.55 10.96
CA VAL A 203 22.44 -19.15 10.98
C VAL A 203 22.29 -20.28 9.95
N GLY A 204 23.12 -20.31 8.91
CA GLY A 204 23.07 -21.34 7.86
C GLY A 204 23.88 -22.61 8.14
N GLU A 205 24.66 -22.63 9.22
CA GLU A 205 25.49 -23.77 9.66
C GLU A 205 24.91 -24.52 10.88
N ARG A 206 23.70 -24.15 11.32
CA ARG A 206 22.93 -24.84 12.37
C ARG A 206 21.72 -25.54 11.78
#